data_AF-A0A354BK91-F1
#
_entry.id   AF-A0A354BK91-F1
#
_cell.length_a   1.000
_cell.length_b   1.000
_cell.length_c   1.000
_cell.angle_alpha   90.00
_cell.angle_beta   90.00
_cell.angle_gamma   90.00
#
_symmetry.space_group_name_H-M   'P 1'
#
loop_
_entity.id
_entity.type
_entity.pdbx_description
1 polymer ?
#
loop_
_entity_poly.entity_id
_entity_poly.type
_entity_poly.pdbx_seq_one_letter_code
_entity_poly.pdbx_strand_id
1 'polypeptide(L)'
;MKRTEAAMPTVTHSRPKTIFVNRYFYPDHSATSQLLSDLAFDLASRGQDIHIITGCQLYGDAQAALPADEAVRGVHVHRVQTSRFGRAKLWGRTIDYLTFYIGATWRLLRLIRQGDVV
;
A
#
# COMPACT_ATOMS: atom_id res chain seq x y z
N MET A 1 -52.28 9.14 -18.98
CA MET A 1 -51.29 9.79 -18.09
C MET A 1 -50.26 8.74 -17.66
N LYS A 2 -49.07 8.75 -18.26
CA LYS A 2 -47.97 7.82 -17.94
C LYS A 2 -47.26 8.37 -16.70
N ARG A 3 -47.23 7.61 -15.60
CA ARG A 3 -46.40 7.93 -14.43
C ARG A 3 -44.94 7.72 -14.83
N THR A 4 -44.18 8.80 -14.89
CA THR A 4 -42.74 8.77 -15.13
C THR A 4 -42.06 8.33 -13.85
N GLU A 5 -41.51 7.12 -13.85
CA GLU A 5 -40.71 6.57 -12.76
C GLU A 5 -39.33 7.23 -12.83
N ALA A 6 -39.05 8.16 -11.92
CA ALA A 6 -37.76 8.80 -11.81
C ALA A 6 -36.74 7.74 -11.35
N ALA A 7 -35.75 7.47 -12.20
CA ALA A 7 -34.62 6.61 -11.87
C ALA A 7 -33.92 7.13 -10.61
N MET A 8 -33.86 6.30 -9.57
CA MET A 8 -33.15 6.60 -8.33
C MET A 8 -31.65 6.78 -8.63
N PRO A 9 -30.99 7.82 -8.10
CA PRO A 9 -29.55 7.96 -8.27
C PRO A 9 -28.85 6.78 -7.60
N THR A 10 -28.12 6.00 -8.39
CA THR A 10 -27.24 4.93 -7.88
C THR A 10 -26.11 5.60 -7.10
N VAL A 11 -26.28 5.73 -5.78
CA VAL A 11 -25.20 6.12 -4.88
C VAL A 11 -24.15 5.03 -4.98
N THR A 12 -23.07 5.30 -5.71
CA THR A 12 -21.93 4.40 -5.79
C THR A 12 -21.19 4.54 -4.47
N HIS A 13 -21.54 3.70 -3.50
CA HIS A 13 -20.74 3.56 -2.30
C HIS A 13 -19.39 2.97 -2.72
N SER A 14 -18.34 3.80 -2.75
CA SER A 14 -16.98 3.30 -2.85
C SER A 14 -16.77 2.32 -1.69
N ARG A 15 -16.44 1.07 -2.01
CA ARG A 15 -16.17 0.05 -0.99
C ARG A 15 -15.06 0.56 -0.05
N PRO A 16 -15.19 0.35 1.27
CA PRO A 16 -14.15 0.73 2.20
C PRO A 16 -12.87 -0.06 1.88
N LYS A 17 -11.73 0.63 1.94
CA LYS A 17 -10.42 0.05 1.67
C LYS A 17 -9.85 -0.61 2.92
N THR A 18 -9.06 -1.65 2.73
CA THR A 18 -8.15 -2.17 3.76
C THR A 18 -6.72 -1.83 3.36
N ILE A 19 -6.05 -1.02 4.18
CA ILE A 19 -4.74 -0.43 3.88
C ILE A 19 -3.70 -1.01 4.83
N PHE A 20 -2.82 -1.88 4.34
CA PHE A 20 -1.69 -2.35 5.15
C PHE A 20 -0.49 -1.43 4.98
N VAL A 21 0.27 -1.23 6.06
CA VAL A 21 1.55 -0.52 6.03
C VAL A 21 2.64 -1.48 6.44
N ASN A 22 3.59 -1.76 5.54
CA ASN A 22 4.77 -2.55 5.86
C ASN A 22 5.96 -2.10 5.04
N ARG A 23 7.16 -2.09 5.64
CA ARG A 23 8.36 -1.59 4.97
C ARG A 23 8.70 -2.35 3.68
N TYR A 24 8.42 -3.64 3.68
CA TYR A 24 8.65 -4.52 2.53
C TYR A 24 7.36 -5.22 2.15
N PHE A 25 7.20 -5.44 0.85
CA PHE A 25 6.10 -6.17 0.26
C PHE A 25 6.65 -6.86 -1.00
N TYR A 26 5.87 -7.78 -1.58
CA TYR A 26 6.16 -8.43 -2.86
C TYR A 26 6.89 -7.49 -3.84
N PRO A 27 7.96 -7.91 -4.53
CA PRO A 27 8.54 -9.25 -4.58
C PRO A 27 9.59 -9.53 -3.49
N ASP A 28 9.58 -8.80 -2.37
CA ASP A 28 10.56 -9.00 -1.30
C ASP A 28 10.40 -10.34 -0.56
N HIS A 29 11.53 -10.94 -0.18
CA HIS A 29 11.60 -12.27 0.46
C HIS A 29 11.73 -12.23 1.99
N SER A 30 11.64 -11.07 2.65
CA SER A 30 11.57 -11.04 4.11
C SER A 30 10.33 -11.76 4.64
N ALA A 31 10.43 -12.35 5.84
CA ALA A 31 9.34 -13.13 6.42
C ALA A 31 8.03 -12.32 6.55
N THR A 32 8.11 -11.05 6.96
CA THR A 32 6.94 -10.18 7.06
C THR A 32 6.36 -9.81 5.70
N SER A 33 7.21 -9.62 4.67
CA SER A 33 6.75 -9.40 3.29
C SER A 33 5.98 -10.61 2.77
N GLN A 34 6.49 -11.82 2.96
CA GLN A 34 5.84 -13.04 2.47
C GLN A 34 4.47 -13.24 3.14
N LEU A 35 4.40 -13.17 4.47
CA LEU A 35 3.15 -13.32 5.21
C LEU A 35 2.11 -12.28 4.79
N LEU A 36 2.52 -11.00 4.66
CA LEU A 36 1.61 -9.94 4.24
C LEU A 36 1.18 -10.11 2.79
N SER A 37 2.08 -10.57 1.90
CA SER A 37 1.76 -10.81 0.50
C SER A 37 0.71 -11.89 0.35
N ASP A 38 0.87 -13.02 1.04
CA ASP A 38 -0.09 -14.12 1.01
C ASP A 38 -1.47 -13.68 1.51
N LEU A 39 -1.50 -12.96 2.63
CA LEU A 39 -2.74 -12.40 3.17
C LEU A 39 -3.39 -11.42 2.19
N ALA A 40 -2.64 -10.42 1.70
CA ALA A 40 -3.16 -9.39 0.82
C ALA A 40 -3.72 -9.97 -0.48
N PHE A 41 -3.03 -10.94 -1.08
CA PHE A 41 -3.48 -11.60 -2.31
C PHE A 41 -4.71 -12.47 -2.07
N ASP A 42 -4.79 -13.19 -0.95
CA ASP A 42 -6.00 -13.96 -0.60
C ASP A 42 -7.21 -13.03 -0.40
N LEU A 43 -7.06 -11.94 0.36
CA LEU A 43 -8.13 -10.98 0.59
C LEU A 43 -8.58 -10.27 -0.71
N ALA A 44 -7.64 -9.86 -1.56
CA ALA A 44 -7.95 -9.28 -2.87
C ALA A 44 -8.67 -10.29 -3.79
N SER A 45 -8.29 -11.57 -3.75
CA SER A 45 -8.97 -12.62 -4.53
C SER A 45 -10.43 -12.84 -4.11
N ARG A 46 -10.78 -12.48 -2.86
CA ARG A 46 -12.15 -12.49 -2.33
C ARG A 46 -12.92 -11.20 -2.65
N GLY A 47 -12.34 -10.30 -3.45
CA GLY A 47 -12.97 -9.07 -3.93
C GLY A 47 -12.90 -7.89 -2.95
N GLN A 48 -12.03 -7.94 -1.94
CA GLN A 48 -11.76 -6.81 -1.06
C GLN A 48 -10.84 -5.79 -1.74
N ASP A 49 -11.04 -4.50 -1.43
CA ASP A 49 -10.22 -3.41 -1.96
C ASP A 49 -8.96 -3.24 -1.08
N ILE A 50 -7.88 -3.92 -1.47
CA ILE A 50 -6.65 -4.00 -0.68
C ILE A 50 -5.61 -3.03 -1.22
N HIS A 51 -5.10 -2.21 -0.31
CA HIS A 51 -4.02 -1.26 -0.56
C HIS A 51 -2.82 -1.56 0.34
N ILE A 52 -1.61 -1.42 -0.19
CA ILE A 52 -0.36 -1.62 0.53
C ILE A 52 0.47 -0.35 0.41
N ILE A 53 0.92 0.19 1.54
CA ILE A 53 1.92 1.26 1.59
C ILE A 53 3.25 0.63 2.02
N THR A 54 4.25 0.72 1.14
CA THR A 54 5.53 0.02 1.32
C THR A 54 6.72 0.82 0.79
N GLY A 55 7.95 0.33 0.97
CA GLY A 55 9.14 0.96 0.43
C GLY A 55 9.42 0.58 -1.03
N CYS A 56 10.20 1.40 -1.73
CA CYS A 56 10.73 1.08 -3.07
C CYS A 56 11.91 0.09 -3.07
N GLN A 57 12.45 -0.25 -1.91
CA GLN A 57 13.65 -1.07 -1.73
C GLN A 57 13.30 -2.52 -1.38
N LEU A 58 14.24 -3.43 -1.64
CA LEU A 58 14.17 -4.81 -1.17
C LEU A 58 15.05 -4.98 0.09
N TYR A 59 14.71 -5.94 0.94
CA TYR A 59 15.50 -6.32 2.10
C TYR A 59 16.89 -6.82 1.67
N GLY A 60 16.94 -7.62 0.61
CA GLY A 60 18.19 -8.10 0.01
C GLY A 60 18.95 -7.01 -0.73
N ASP A 61 18.24 -6.10 -1.39
CA ASP A 61 18.82 -5.08 -2.28
C ASP A 61 18.29 -3.68 -1.96
N ALA A 62 19.11 -2.88 -1.28
CA ALA A 62 18.79 -1.49 -0.94
C ALA A 62 18.88 -0.53 -2.14
N GLN A 63 19.44 -0.99 -3.27
CA GLN A 63 19.51 -0.23 -4.51
C GLN A 63 18.39 -0.57 -5.49
N ALA A 64 17.53 -1.55 -5.16
CA ALA A 64 16.31 -1.80 -5.90
C ALA A 64 15.47 -0.52 -6.02
N ALA A 65 14.92 -0.30 -7.21
CA ALA A 65 14.08 0.85 -7.53
C ALA A 65 12.76 0.34 -8.11
N LEU A 66 11.87 -0.13 -7.23
CA LEU A 66 10.56 -0.63 -7.62
C LEU A 66 9.61 0.53 -8.02
N PRO A 67 8.62 0.30 -8.91
CA PRO A 67 7.65 1.32 -9.33
C PRO A 67 6.93 1.97 -8.15
N ALA A 68 6.73 3.28 -8.19
CA ALA A 68 6.10 4.03 -7.10
C ALA A 68 4.63 3.63 -6.87
N ASP A 69 3.92 3.25 -7.92
CA ASP A 69 2.54 2.82 -7.87
C ASP A 69 2.35 1.65 -8.85
N GLU A 70 1.76 0.56 -8.37
CA GLU A 70 1.46 -0.62 -9.20
C GLU A 70 0.24 -1.37 -8.69
N ALA A 71 -0.34 -2.22 -9.54
CA ALA A 71 -1.39 -3.15 -9.17
C ALA A 71 -0.91 -4.57 -9.44
N VAL A 72 -0.83 -5.39 -8.39
CA VAL A 72 -0.29 -6.76 -8.47
C VAL A 72 -1.35 -7.71 -7.90
N ARG A 73 -1.84 -8.65 -8.72
CA ARG A 73 -2.82 -9.67 -8.32
C ARG A 73 -4.06 -9.10 -7.60
N GLY A 74 -4.56 -7.96 -8.07
CA GLY A 74 -5.72 -7.27 -7.49
C GLY A 74 -5.42 -6.42 -6.24
N VAL A 75 -4.16 -6.32 -5.83
CA VAL A 75 -3.70 -5.45 -4.73
C VAL A 75 -3.09 -4.17 -5.28
N HIS A 76 -3.51 -3.02 -4.75
CA HIS A 76 -2.91 -1.72 -5.05
C HIS A 76 -1.68 -1.47 -4.17
N VAL A 77 -0.52 -1.29 -4.78
CA VAL A 77 0.74 -1.08 -4.07
C VAL A 77 1.22 0.35 -4.28
N HIS A 78 1.48 1.04 -3.18
CA HIS A 78 1.96 2.42 -3.11
C HIS A 78 3.33 2.43 -2.44
N ARG A 79 4.37 2.63 -3.24
CA ARG A 79 5.75 2.62 -2.75
C ARG A 79 6.24 4.04 -2.46
N VAL A 80 6.73 4.24 -1.26
CA VAL A 80 7.35 5.49 -0.83
C VAL A 80 8.86 5.41 -1.02
N GLN A 81 9.41 6.46 -1.60
CA GLN A 81 10.85 6.60 -1.73
C GLN A 81 11.47 6.86 -0.35
N THR A 82 12.53 6.13 -0.06
CA THR A 82 13.34 6.31 1.15
C THR A 82 14.66 6.94 0.77
N SER A 83 15.30 7.61 1.72
CA SER A 83 16.70 7.96 1.58
C SER A 83 17.51 6.67 1.34
N ARG A 84 18.47 6.73 0.41
CA ARG A 84 19.34 5.59 0.06
C ARG A 84 20.70 5.71 0.77
N PHE A 85 20.74 6.38 1.93
CA PHE A 85 22.00 6.72 2.63
C PHE A 85 22.75 5.47 3.13
N GLY A 86 22.10 4.31 3.12
CA GLY A 86 22.78 3.02 3.06
C GLY A 86 23.11 2.44 4.43
N ARG A 87 23.29 1.12 4.45
CA ARG A 87 23.51 0.30 5.65
C ARG A 87 24.91 0.45 6.28
N ALA A 88 25.76 1.36 5.78
CA ALA A 88 27.17 1.44 6.18
C ALA A 88 27.40 2.03 7.58
N LYS A 89 26.44 2.79 8.12
CA LYS A 89 26.50 3.34 9.49
C LYS A 89 25.13 3.18 10.16
N LEU A 90 25.10 2.83 11.45
CA LEU A 90 23.86 2.70 12.24
C LEU A 90 22.91 3.90 12.04
N TRP A 91 23.47 5.09 11.98
CA TRP A 91 22.74 6.34 11.74
C TRP A 91 22.01 6.40 10.40
N GLY A 92 22.61 5.87 9.32
CA GLY A 92 21.97 5.81 8.01
C GLY A 92 20.71 4.94 8.02
N ARG A 93 20.74 3.83 8.77
CA ARG A 93 19.60 2.94 8.93
C ARG A 93 18.43 3.61 9.68
N THR A 94 18.73 4.40 10.72
CA THR A 94 17.71 5.16 11.46
C THR A 94 17.08 6.25 10.59
N ILE A 95 17.87 6.98 9.81
CA ILE A 95 17.36 7.99 8.88
C ILE A 95 16.46 7.34 7.82
N ASP A 96 16.89 6.21 7.25
CA ASP A 96 16.09 5.49 6.25
C ASP A 96 14.75 4.98 6.81
N TYR A 97 14.70 4.58 8.08
CA TYR A 97 13.43 4.27 8.76
C TYR A 97 12.57 5.51 8.93
N LEU A 98 13.15 6.61 9.40
CA LEU A 98 12.40 7.83 9.66
C LEU A 98 11.81 8.41 8.37
N THR A 99 12.59 8.45 7.29
CA THR A 99 12.13 8.88 5.97
C THR A 99 11.04 7.95 5.44
N PHE A 100 11.14 6.63 5.65
CA PHE A 100 10.08 5.70 5.33
C PHE A 100 8.79 6.03 6.07
N TYR A 101 8.82 6.16 7.40
CA TYR A 101 7.61 6.41 8.19
C TYR A 101 6.97 7.75 7.87
N ILE A 102 7.76 8.80 7.63
CA ILE A 102 7.25 10.10 7.20
C ILE A 102 6.56 9.97 5.83
N GLY A 103 7.22 9.33 4.86
CA GLY A 103 6.66 9.11 3.52
C GLY A 103 5.39 8.25 3.56
N ALA A 104 5.40 7.17 4.32
CA ALA A 104 4.27 6.25 4.48
C ALA A 104 3.08 6.94 5.15
N THR A 105 3.32 7.72 6.19
CA THR A 105 2.27 8.51 6.87
C THR A 105 1.67 9.52 5.91
N TRP A 106 2.50 10.23 5.14
CA TRP A 106 2.01 11.19 4.16
C TRP A 106 1.20 10.53 3.04
N ARG A 107 1.63 9.36 2.57
CA ARG A 107 0.88 8.58 1.58
C ARG A 107 -0.45 8.08 2.15
N LEU A 108 -0.44 7.60 3.40
CA LEU A 108 -1.63 7.13 4.10
C LEU A 108 -2.67 8.25 4.23
N LEU A 109 -2.26 9.42 4.72
CA LEU A 109 -3.15 10.58 4.87
C LEU A 109 -3.78 11.04 3.54
N ARG A 110 -3.10 10.81 2.41
CA ARG A 110 -3.65 11.12 1.08
C ARG A 110 -4.58 10.04 0.53
N LEU A 111 -4.46 8.81 1.01
CA LEU A 111 -5.19 7.65 0.50
C LEU A 111 -6.46 7.35 1.30
N ILE A 112 -6.37 7.51 2.62
CA ILE A 112 -7.39 7.12 3.59
C ILE A 112 -8.63 8.02 3.48
N ARG A 113 -9.81 7.40 3.57
CA ARG A 113 -11.11 8.05 3.61
C ARG A 113 -11.91 7.54 4.80
N GLN A 114 -13.00 8.22 5.12
CA GLN A 114 -13.91 7.77 6.18
C GLN A 114 -14.49 6.39 5.83
N GLY A 115 -14.35 5.43 6.74
CA GLY A 115 -14.79 4.04 6.54
C GLY A 115 -13.67 3.06 6.15
N ASP A 116 -12.48 3.55 5.79
CA ASP A 116 -11.32 2.70 5.52
C ASP A 116 -10.74 2.11 6.82
N VAL A 117 -10.10 0.95 6.69
CA VAL A 117 -9.39 0.24 7.76
C VAL A 117 -7.90 0.25 7.47
N VAL A 118 -7.08 0.53 8.49
CA VAL A 118 -5.61 0.53 8.43
C VAL A 118 -5.07 -0.50 9.42
#